data_AF-A0A7K5U2F6-F1
#
_entry.id   AF-A0A7K5U2F6-F1
#
_cell.length_a   1.000
_cell.length_b   1.000
_cell.length_c   1.000
_cell.angle_alpha   90.00
_cell.angle_beta   90.00
_cell.angle_gamma   90.00
#
_symmetry.space_group_name_H-M   'P 1'
#
loop_
_entity.id
_entity.type
_entity.pdbx_description
1 polymer ?
#
loop_
_entity_poly.entity_id
_entity_poly.type
_entity_poly.pdbx_seq_one_letter_code
_entity_poly.pdbx_strand_id
1 'polypeptide(L)'
;DGMGNLRVTKKGIRLEGISEFLLPLYVKEIHSRKDSPLVLQSDRNVTVNARNHMGQLTGQLTIGADAVEAQCKRFEVRASEGGKVLFSADEDEIVIGADRLKVTGTEGAVFGHSVETPHIRAEPSQDLKLESPTRSLVMEAPRGVQVSAAAGDLKATCRKELHLQSTEGEV
;
A
#
# COMPACT_ATOMS: atom_id res chain seq x y z
N ASP A 1 13.44 -34.40 38.64
CA ASP A 1 13.17 -34.01 37.24
C ASP A 1 11.72 -34.28 36.89
N GLY A 2 10.86 -33.31 37.20
CA GLY A 2 9.40 -33.44 37.08
C GLY A 2 8.89 -32.85 35.77
N MET A 3 7.74 -33.34 35.28
CA MET A 3 7.06 -32.92 34.04
C MET A 3 6.61 -31.44 34.01
N GLY A 4 6.99 -30.61 34.99
CA GLY A 4 6.67 -29.19 35.02
C GLY A 4 5.17 -28.90 34.95
N ASN A 5 4.80 -27.92 34.12
CA ASN A 5 3.43 -27.48 33.86
C ASN A 5 2.61 -28.45 32.99
N LEU A 6 3.20 -29.58 32.60
CA LEU A 6 2.59 -30.58 31.75
C LEU A 6 1.81 -31.59 32.58
N ARG A 7 0.53 -31.77 32.23
CA ARG A 7 -0.41 -32.70 32.84
C ARG A 7 -0.92 -33.67 31.78
N VAL A 8 -0.69 -34.96 32.01
CA VAL A 8 -1.31 -36.02 31.20
C VAL A 8 -2.72 -36.27 31.75
N THR A 9 -3.72 -36.14 30.90
CA THR A 9 -5.13 -36.38 31.22
C THR A 9 -5.68 -37.48 30.32
N LYS A 10 -6.84 -38.04 30.67
CA LYS A 10 -7.56 -39.00 29.80
C LYS A 10 -7.89 -38.43 28.41
N LYS A 11 -7.89 -37.09 28.26
CA LYS A 11 -8.17 -36.38 27.00
C LYS A 11 -6.91 -36.04 26.20
N GLY A 12 -5.72 -36.36 26.73
CA GLY A 12 -4.43 -36.00 26.13
C GLY A 12 -3.58 -35.15 27.06
N ILE A 13 -2.63 -34.42 26.49
CA ILE A 13 -1.66 -33.60 27.23
C ILE A 13 -2.20 -32.18 27.38
N ARG A 14 -2.11 -31.63 28.59
CA ARG A 14 -2.48 -30.26 28.93
C ARG A 14 -1.29 -29.55 29.54
N LEU A 15 -0.95 -28.38 29.02
CA LEU A 15 0.16 -27.56 29.51
C LEU A 15 -0.42 -26.26 30.07
N GLU A 16 -0.15 -25.94 31.33
CA GLU A 16 -0.73 -24.77 32.01
C GLU A 16 0.34 -23.81 32.50
N GLY A 17 0.33 -22.56 32.01
CA GLY A 17 1.32 -21.55 32.37
C GLY A 17 2.41 -21.39 31.32
N ILE A 18 3.56 -20.84 31.72
CA ILE A 18 4.72 -20.66 30.82
C ILE A 18 5.36 -22.03 30.58
N SER A 19 5.70 -22.33 29.34
CA SER A 19 6.36 -23.57 28.98
C SER A 19 7.22 -23.39 27.73
N GLU A 20 8.32 -24.14 27.68
CA GLU A 20 9.34 -24.04 26.65
C GLU A 20 9.49 -25.39 25.94
N PHE A 21 9.69 -25.33 24.63
CA PHE A 21 9.98 -26.50 23.81
C PHE A 21 11.38 -26.37 23.24
N LEU A 22 12.28 -27.30 23.58
CA LEU A 22 13.66 -27.31 23.08
C LEU A 22 13.78 -27.83 21.64
N LEU A 23 12.73 -28.48 21.13
CA LEU A 23 12.66 -29.08 19.81
C LEU A 23 11.39 -28.61 19.08
N PRO A 24 11.33 -28.73 17.74
CA PRO A 24 10.15 -28.34 16.97
C PRO A 24 8.88 -29.02 17.46
N LEU A 25 7.82 -28.22 17.61
CA LEU A 25 6.48 -28.71 17.94
C LEU A 25 5.68 -28.92 16.65
N TYR A 26 5.29 -30.17 16.39
CA TYR A 26 4.42 -30.52 15.26
C TYR A 26 2.99 -30.69 15.76
N VAL A 27 2.09 -29.87 15.22
CA VAL A 27 0.68 -29.85 15.59
C VAL A 27 -0.18 -29.74 14.34
N LYS A 28 -1.36 -30.36 14.39
CA LYS A 28 -2.33 -30.29 13.31
C LYS A 28 -2.98 -28.91 13.23
N GLU A 29 -3.32 -28.33 14.39
CA GLU A 29 -4.05 -27.08 14.52
C GLU A 29 -3.49 -26.28 15.69
N ILE A 30 -3.44 -24.96 15.53
CA ILE A 30 -3.10 -24.00 16.58
C ILE A 30 -4.26 -23.01 16.64
N HIS A 31 -4.87 -22.85 17.81
CA HIS A 31 -5.93 -21.87 18.03
C HIS A 31 -5.70 -21.16 19.35
N SER A 32 -6.07 -19.88 19.41
CA SER A 32 -6.17 -19.15 20.67
C SER A 32 -7.45 -19.55 21.43
N ARG A 33 -7.60 -19.03 22.65
CA ARG A 33 -8.89 -19.10 23.35
C ARG A 33 -9.93 -18.23 22.62
N LYS A 34 -11.20 -18.57 22.81
CA LYS A 34 -12.31 -17.76 22.31
C LYS A 34 -12.13 -16.30 22.76
N ASP A 35 -12.33 -15.37 21.84
CA ASP A 35 -12.21 -13.93 22.04
C ASP A 35 -10.80 -13.46 22.49
N SER A 36 -9.76 -14.28 22.26
CA SER A 36 -8.35 -13.92 22.51
C SER A 36 -7.54 -14.03 21.21
N PRO A 37 -6.57 -13.15 20.94
CA PRO A 37 -5.68 -13.30 19.79
C PRO A 37 -4.69 -14.46 20.01
N LEU A 38 -4.24 -15.07 18.91
CA LEU A 38 -3.04 -15.89 18.90
C LEU A 38 -1.85 -14.95 18.76
N VAL A 39 -1.00 -14.88 19.80
CA VAL A 39 0.15 -13.97 19.84
C VAL A 39 1.43 -14.79 19.62
N LEU A 40 2.20 -14.40 18.60
CA LEU A 40 3.53 -14.91 18.33
C LEU A 40 4.52 -13.76 18.52
N GLN A 41 5.44 -13.88 19.48
CA GLN A 41 6.43 -12.86 19.81
C GLN A 41 7.81 -13.49 19.79
N SER A 42 8.78 -12.74 19.26
CA SER A 42 10.15 -13.19 19.07
C SER A 42 11.07 -11.96 19.07
N ASP A 43 12.28 -12.12 19.58
CA ASP A 43 13.39 -11.16 19.46
C ASP A 43 14.07 -11.23 18.08
N ARG A 44 13.70 -12.23 17.28
CA ARG A 44 14.13 -12.48 15.91
C ARG A 44 12.94 -12.54 14.96
N ASN A 45 13.23 -12.64 13.66
CA ASN A 45 12.21 -12.74 12.63
C ASN A 45 11.23 -13.90 12.88
N VAL A 46 9.95 -13.64 12.63
CA VAL A 46 8.90 -14.66 12.61
C VAL A 46 8.54 -14.95 11.16
N THR A 47 8.67 -16.21 10.73
CA THR A 47 8.34 -16.63 9.37
C THR A 47 7.20 -17.64 9.37
N VAL A 48 6.15 -17.32 8.60
CA VAL A 48 5.01 -18.21 8.33
C VAL A 48 5.15 -18.75 6.90
N ASN A 49 5.20 -20.08 6.76
CA ASN A 49 5.32 -20.76 5.47
C ASN A 49 4.03 -21.50 5.13
N ALA A 50 3.45 -21.21 3.97
CA ALA A 50 2.40 -22.03 3.37
C ALA A 50 3.04 -23.09 2.47
N ARG A 51 2.61 -24.35 2.60
CA ARG A 51 3.11 -25.47 1.79
C ARG A 51 1.95 -26.23 1.16
N ASN A 52 2.17 -26.75 -0.04
CA ASN A 52 1.22 -27.66 -0.70
C ASN A 52 1.31 -29.09 -0.13
N HIS A 53 0.47 -29.99 -0.65
CA HIS A 53 0.41 -31.40 -0.23
C HIS A 53 1.72 -32.19 -0.49
N MET A 54 2.59 -31.69 -1.38
CA MET A 54 3.92 -32.26 -1.63
C MET A 54 4.99 -31.68 -0.68
N GLY A 55 4.62 -30.79 0.24
CA GLY A 55 5.54 -30.11 1.16
C GLY A 55 6.31 -28.93 0.54
N GLN A 56 6.03 -28.58 -0.72
CA GLN A 56 6.69 -27.47 -1.40
C GLN A 56 6.14 -26.14 -0.91
N LEU A 57 7.02 -25.13 -0.78
CA LEU A 57 6.64 -23.78 -0.36
C LEU A 57 5.79 -23.11 -1.46
N THR A 58 4.62 -22.60 -1.08
CA THR A 58 3.70 -21.87 -1.97
C THR A 58 3.52 -20.41 -1.58
N GLY A 59 3.92 -20.04 -0.37
CA GLY A 59 3.94 -18.66 0.08
C GLY A 59 4.69 -18.51 1.39
N GLN A 60 5.24 -17.33 1.63
CA GLN A 60 5.98 -16.99 2.84
C GLN A 60 5.62 -15.58 3.29
N LEU A 61 5.40 -15.41 4.59
CA LEU A 61 5.30 -14.11 5.24
C LEU A 61 6.37 -14.04 6.33
N THR A 62 7.27 -13.07 6.25
CA THR A 62 8.34 -12.85 7.22
C THR A 62 8.16 -11.49 7.87
N ILE A 63 8.07 -11.47 9.21
CA ILE A 63 8.03 -10.26 10.01
C ILE A 63 9.42 -10.11 10.64
N GLY A 64 10.19 -9.14 10.16
CA GLY A 64 11.51 -8.78 10.68
C GLY A 64 11.49 -7.51 11.53
N ALA A 65 12.68 -7.08 11.96
CA ALA A 65 12.84 -5.85 12.76
C ALA A 65 12.49 -4.59 11.96
N ASP A 66 12.84 -4.55 10.68
CA ASP A 66 12.72 -3.35 9.83
C ASP A 66 11.58 -3.43 8.81
N ALA A 67 11.16 -4.64 8.44
CA ALA A 67 10.23 -4.86 7.34
C ALA A 67 9.32 -6.07 7.54
N VAL A 68 8.18 -6.05 6.85
CA VAL A 68 7.32 -7.20 6.63
C VAL A 68 7.41 -7.58 5.16
N GLU A 69 7.86 -8.80 4.89
CA GLU A 69 8.08 -9.32 3.53
C GLU A 69 7.08 -10.41 3.22
N ALA A 70 6.39 -10.30 2.08
CA ALA A 70 5.47 -11.30 1.58
C ALA A 70 5.96 -11.85 0.24
N GLN A 71 6.27 -13.15 0.20
CA GLN A 71 6.55 -13.88 -1.03
C GLN A 71 5.34 -14.74 -1.37
N CYS A 72 4.53 -14.29 -2.32
CA CYS A 72 3.29 -14.95 -2.73
C CYS A 72 2.89 -14.51 -4.14
N LYS A 73 2.01 -15.28 -4.78
CA LYS A 73 1.46 -14.92 -6.10
C LYS A 73 0.57 -13.67 -6.08
N ARG A 74 -0.08 -13.42 -4.94
CA ARG A 74 -1.00 -12.30 -4.75
C ARG A 74 -1.05 -11.92 -3.28
N PHE A 75 -0.87 -10.64 -2.99
CA PHE A 75 -0.99 -10.05 -1.66
C PHE A 75 -2.17 -9.07 -1.65
N GLU A 76 -3.02 -9.13 -0.61
CA GLU A 76 -4.17 -8.24 -0.49
C GLU A 76 -4.31 -7.69 0.93
N VAL A 77 -4.62 -6.40 1.04
CA VAL A 77 -5.08 -5.75 2.26
C VAL A 77 -6.55 -5.40 2.08
N ARG A 78 -7.40 -5.88 2.99
CA ARG A 78 -8.86 -5.69 2.93
C ARG A 78 -9.34 -4.89 4.13
N ALA A 79 -10.36 -4.06 3.91
CA ALA A 79 -11.10 -3.42 4.99
C ALA A 79 -11.77 -4.50 5.85
N SER A 80 -11.73 -4.30 7.18
CA SER A 80 -12.40 -5.18 8.15
C SER A 80 -13.92 -5.19 7.94
N GLU A 81 -14.50 -4.04 7.63
CA GLU A 81 -15.91 -3.89 7.31
C GLU A 81 -16.13 -4.04 5.80
N GLY A 82 -17.05 -4.93 5.42
CA GLY A 82 -17.47 -5.11 4.02
C GLY A 82 -16.46 -5.80 3.10
N GLY A 83 -15.22 -6.06 3.54
CA GLY A 83 -14.23 -6.86 2.81
C GLY A 83 -13.68 -6.20 1.53
N LYS A 84 -13.89 -4.89 1.34
CA LYS A 84 -13.35 -4.11 0.23
C LYS A 84 -11.83 -4.24 0.17
N VAL A 85 -11.27 -4.50 -1.01
CA VAL A 85 -9.81 -4.51 -1.22
C VAL A 85 -9.31 -3.06 -1.20
N LEU A 86 -8.38 -2.77 -0.30
CA LEU A 86 -7.75 -1.46 -0.15
C LEU A 86 -6.43 -1.39 -0.94
N PHE A 87 -5.70 -2.50 -0.97
CA PHE A 87 -4.45 -2.66 -1.71
C PHE A 87 -4.34 -4.10 -2.19
N SER A 88 -3.93 -4.32 -3.43
CA SER A 88 -3.52 -5.64 -3.92
C SER A 88 -2.32 -5.54 -4.84
N ALA A 89 -1.47 -6.55 -4.81
CA ALA A 89 -0.33 -6.69 -5.68
C ALA A 89 -0.18 -8.14 -6.14
N ASP A 90 0.03 -8.34 -7.44
CA ASP A 90 0.42 -9.61 -8.06
C ASP A 90 1.50 -9.38 -9.14
N GLU A 91 1.75 -10.38 -9.98
CA GLU A 91 2.79 -10.32 -11.02
C GLU A 91 2.46 -9.33 -12.14
N ASP A 92 1.17 -8.98 -12.32
CA ASP A 92 0.70 -8.16 -13.44
C ASP A 92 0.48 -6.70 -13.03
N GLU A 93 -0.12 -6.46 -11.85
CA GLU A 93 -0.49 -5.10 -11.43
C GLU A 93 -0.47 -4.86 -9.92
N ILE A 94 -0.50 -3.56 -9.57
CA ILE A 94 -0.75 -3.08 -8.22
C ILE A 94 -2.02 -2.22 -8.27
N VAL A 95 -3.01 -2.58 -7.46
CA VAL A 95 -4.29 -1.88 -7.36
C VAL A 95 -4.43 -1.22 -6.00
N ILE A 96 -4.78 0.07 -5.99
CA ILE A 96 -5.11 0.83 -4.79
C ILE A 96 -6.60 1.14 -4.83
N GLY A 97 -7.38 0.44 -4.00
CA GLY A 97 -8.84 0.58 -3.91
C GLY A 97 -9.30 1.58 -2.85
N ALA A 98 -8.38 2.23 -2.15
CA ALA A 98 -8.70 3.25 -1.15
C ALA A 98 -9.30 4.51 -1.78
N ASP A 99 -10.27 5.13 -1.10
CA ASP A 99 -10.95 6.33 -1.63
C ASP A 99 -10.02 7.56 -1.64
N ARG A 100 -8.96 7.54 -0.83
CA ARG A 100 -7.94 8.59 -0.79
C ARG A 100 -6.55 7.98 -0.66
N LEU A 101 -5.70 8.24 -1.64
CA LEU A 101 -4.27 7.99 -1.57
C LEU A 101 -3.54 9.30 -1.24
N LYS A 102 -2.79 9.33 -0.13
CA LYS A 102 -1.97 10.49 0.25
C LYS A 102 -0.50 10.13 0.14
N VAL A 103 0.23 10.84 -0.72
CA VAL A 103 1.68 10.71 -0.87
C VAL A 103 2.35 11.77 -0.01
N THR A 104 3.18 11.36 0.95
CA THR A 104 3.81 12.26 1.94
C THR A 104 5.33 12.31 1.84
N GLY A 105 5.94 11.53 0.94
CA GLY A 105 7.38 11.61 0.68
C GLY A 105 7.77 12.99 0.19
N THR A 106 8.94 13.48 0.59
CA THR A 106 9.46 14.80 0.19
C THR A 106 9.59 14.96 -1.31
N GLU A 107 9.87 13.85 -2.01
CA GLU A 107 9.98 13.78 -3.48
C GLU A 107 8.63 13.59 -4.19
N GLY A 108 7.53 13.48 -3.42
CA GLY A 108 6.20 13.23 -3.97
C GLY A 108 6.08 11.88 -4.66
N ALA A 109 5.32 11.83 -5.76
CA ALA A 109 5.17 10.66 -6.62
C ALA A 109 5.67 10.97 -8.03
N VAL A 110 6.43 10.04 -8.60
CA VAL A 110 6.89 10.12 -9.98
C VAL A 110 6.05 9.18 -10.82
N PHE A 111 5.41 9.73 -11.86
CA PHE A 111 4.66 8.94 -12.83
C PHE A 111 5.49 8.87 -14.11
N GLY A 112 5.99 7.67 -14.44
CA GLY A 112 6.82 7.46 -15.64
C GLY A 112 6.06 7.54 -16.96
N HIS A 113 4.73 7.58 -16.89
CA HIS A 113 3.81 7.60 -18.03
C HIS A 113 2.69 8.63 -17.78
N SER A 114 1.76 8.74 -18.72
CA SER A 114 0.60 9.61 -18.61
C SER A 114 -0.25 9.29 -17.37
N VAL A 115 -0.70 10.32 -16.68
CA VAL A 115 -1.68 10.24 -15.59
C VAL A 115 -3.01 10.78 -16.12
N GLU A 116 -4.05 9.96 -16.07
CA GLU A 116 -5.41 10.40 -16.35
C GLU A 116 -6.11 10.71 -15.02
N THR A 117 -6.65 11.93 -14.90
CA THR A 117 -7.41 12.34 -13.73
C THR A 117 -8.50 13.32 -14.14
N PRO A 118 -9.73 13.21 -13.59
CA PRO A 118 -10.81 14.14 -13.91
C PRO A 118 -10.56 15.55 -13.37
N HIS A 119 -9.70 15.70 -12.35
CA HIS A 119 -9.44 16.99 -11.72
C HIS A 119 -8.06 17.04 -11.06
N ILE A 120 -7.41 18.20 -11.12
CA ILE A 120 -6.15 18.51 -10.44
C ILE A 120 -6.36 19.81 -9.67
N ARG A 121 -6.09 19.79 -8.36
CA ARG A 121 -6.17 20.96 -7.48
C ARG A 121 -5.07 20.93 -6.44
N ALA A 122 -4.64 22.10 -5.99
CA ALA A 122 -3.82 22.23 -4.79
C ALA A 122 -4.68 22.23 -3.51
N GLU A 123 -4.03 22.08 -2.36
CA GLU A 123 -4.67 22.29 -1.06
C GLU A 123 -5.07 23.78 -0.87
N PRO A 124 -6.05 24.10 0.00
CA PRO A 124 -6.43 25.47 0.26
C PRO A 124 -5.23 26.34 0.64
N SER A 125 -5.14 27.53 0.05
CA SER A 125 -4.05 28.49 0.25
C SER A 125 -2.66 28.00 -0.23
N GLN A 126 -2.59 26.92 -1.01
CA GLN A 126 -1.39 26.49 -1.72
C GLN A 126 -1.52 26.68 -3.23
N ASP A 127 -0.39 26.93 -3.88
CA ASP A 127 -0.33 27.07 -5.34
C ASP A 127 -0.41 25.71 -6.02
N LEU A 128 -1.26 25.58 -7.04
CA LEU A 128 -1.14 24.50 -8.01
C LEU A 128 -0.06 24.90 -9.03
N LYS A 129 1.08 24.21 -8.99
CA LYS A 129 2.18 24.44 -9.94
C LYS A 129 2.22 23.33 -10.97
N LEU A 130 2.13 23.71 -12.24
CA LEU A 130 2.39 22.84 -13.37
C LEU A 130 3.65 23.36 -14.06
N GLU A 131 4.74 22.60 -14.00
CA GLU A 131 6.05 23.05 -14.47
C GLU A 131 6.75 21.97 -15.32
N SER A 132 7.47 22.42 -16.34
CA SER A 132 8.31 21.59 -17.20
C SER A 132 9.70 22.20 -17.27
N PRO A 133 10.61 21.86 -16.33
CA PRO A 133 11.93 22.49 -16.26
C PRO A 133 12.82 22.21 -17.48
N THR A 134 12.64 21.03 -18.10
CA THR A 134 13.52 20.54 -19.17
C THR A 134 12.91 20.63 -20.56
N ARG A 135 11.59 20.81 -20.68
CA ARG A 135 10.86 20.72 -21.96
C ARG A 135 9.73 21.75 -21.99
N SER A 136 8.62 21.41 -22.65
CA SER A 136 7.40 22.19 -22.70
C SER A 136 6.36 21.65 -21.72
N LEU A 137 5.48 22.54 -21.28
CA LEU A 137 4.17 22.20 -20.74
C LEU A 137 3.16 22.51 -21.84
N VAL A 138 2.30 21.55 -22.18
CA VAL A 138 1.27 21.71 -23.22
C VAL A 138 -0.08 21.46 -22.57
N MET A 139 -1.03 22.38 -22.81
CA MET A 139 -2.42 22.23 -22.40
C MET A 139 -3.28 22.28 -23.66
N GLU A 140 -3.94 21.17 -23.98
CA GLU A 140 -4.78 21.02 -25.16
C GLU A 140 -6.13 20.44 -24.75
N ALA A 141 -7.22 20.93 -25.34
CA ALA A 141 -8.56 20.45 -25.05
C ALA A 141 -9.43 20.53 -26.32
N PRO A 142 -10.16 19.45 -26.68
CA PRO A 142 -11.01 19.45 -27.88
C PRO A 142 -12.10 20.53 -27.90
N ARG A 143 -12.55 20.97 -26.72
CA ARG A 143 -13.57 22.01 -26.55
C ARG A 143 -12.99 23.38 -26.14
N GLY A 144 -11.67 23.52 -26.20
CA GLY A 144 -10.96 24.71 -25.77
C GLY A 144 -10.47 24.65 -24.32
N VAL A 145 -9.45 25.46 -24.03
CA VAL A 145 -8.86 25.63 -22.69
C VAL A 145 -9.33 26.96 -22.13
N GLN A 146 -10.01 26.94 -20.99
CA GLN A 146 -10.38 28.15 -20.27
C GLN A 146 -9.44 28.35 -19.08
N VAL A 147 -8.78 29.49 -19.03
CA VAL A 147 -7.97 29.91 -17.88
C VAL A 147 -8.64 31.13 -17.26
N SER A 148 -8.99 31.03 -15.98
CA SER A 148 -9.64 32.11 -15.24
C SER A 148 -9.06 32.23 -13.84
N ALA A 149 -8.99 33.46 -13.34
CA ALA A 149 -8.65 33.76 -11.96
C ALA A 149 -9.90 34.33 -11.27
N ALA A 150 -10.55 33.53 -10.42
CA ALA A 150 -11.75 33.97 -9.69
C ALA A 150 -11.44 35.09 -8.68
N ALA A 151 -10.20 35.13 -8.18
CA ALA A 151 -9.67 36.19 -7.34
C ALA A 151 -8.20 36.41 -7.72
N GLY A 152 -7.76 37.68 -7.70
CA GLY A 152 -6.40 38.08 -8.09
C GLY A 152 -6.23 38.29 -9.60
N ASP A 153 -4.96 38.38 -10.02
CA ASP A 153 -4.59 38.73 -11.40
C ASP A 153 -4.17 37.50 -12.21
N LEU A 154 -4.49 37.51 -13.50
CA LEU A 154 -3.89 36.61 -14.47
C LEU A 154 -2.64 37.27 -15.05
N LYS A 155 -1.47 36.70 -14.77
CA LYS A 155 -0.18 37.22 -15.26
C LYS A 155 0.49 36.23 -16.19
N ALA A 156 0.68 36.63 -17.45
CA ALA A 156 1.52 35.91 -18.42
C ALA A 156 2.86 36.64 -18.58
N THR A 157 3.96 35.91 -18.45
CA THR A 157 5.31 36.45 -18.69
C THR A 157 6.11 35.47 -19.54
N CYS A 158 6.79 36.00 -20.56
CA CYS A 158 7.72 35.25 -21.38
C CYS A 158 9.13 35.86 -21.26
N ARG A 159 10.17 35.02 -21.29
CA ARG A 159 11.55 35.51 -21.37
C ARG A 159 11.96 35.88 -22.80
N LYS A 160 11.45 35.14 -23.79
CA LYS A 160 11.79 35.33 -25.21
C LYS A 160 10.63 35.97 -25.95
N GLU A 161 9.66 35.16 -26.36
CA GLU A 161 8.54 35.57 -27.18
C GLU A 161 7.25 35.02 -26.58
N LEU A 162 6.18 35.83 -26.66
CA LEU A 162 4.81 35.43 -26.35
C LEU A 162 4.02 35.58 -27.63
N HIS A 163 3.56 34.45 -28.18
CA HIS A 163 2.72 34.41 -29.37
C HIS A 163 1.27 34.14 -28.93
N LEU A 164 0.38 35.10 -29.18
CA LEU A 164 -1.07 34.89 -29.10
C LEU A 164 -1.62 34.89 -30.53
N GLN A 165 -2.22 33.79 -30.94
CA GLN A 165 -2.72 33.60 -32.29
C GLN A 165 -4.10 32.96 -32.24
N SER A 166 -5.02 33.49 -33.03
CA SER A 166 -6.29 32.87 -33.36
C SER A 166 -6.20 32.32 -34.79
N THR A 167 -6.53 31.03 -34.98
CA THR A 167 -6.59 30.43 -36.33
C THR A 167 -7.88 30.83 -37.05
N GLU A 168 -8.96 30.97 -36.29
CA GLU A 168 -10.27 31.40 -36.75
C GLU A 168 -10.92 32.25 -35.65
N GLY A 169 -11.25 33.51 -35.96
CA GLY A 169 -11.89 34.44 -35.03
C GLY A 169 -10.96 35.57 -34.57
N GLU A 170 -11.27 36.11 -33.40
CA GLU A 170 -10.59 37.27 -32.80
C GLU A 170 -9.56 36.83 -31.75
N VAL A 171 -8.64 37.73 -31.42
CA VAL A 171 -7.68 37.62 -30.32
C VAL A 171 -8.04 38.63 -29.25
#